data_AF-A0AA38YZV5-F1
#
_entry.id   AF-A0AA38YZV5-F1
#
_cell.length_a   1.000
_cell.length_b   1.000
_cell.length_c   1.000
_cell.angle_alpha   90.00
_cell.angle_beta   90.00
_cell.angle_gamma   90.00
#
_symmetry.space_group_name_H-M   'P 1'
#
loop_
_entity.id
_entity.type
_entity.pdbx_description
1 polymer ?
#
loop_
_entity_poly.entity_id
_entity_poly.type
_entity_poly.pdbx_seq_one_letter_code
_entity_poly.pdbx_strand_id
1 'polypeptide(L)'
;MDPYLCLFLFLFVTLFVELRGGRDECMASNRCGDQGPLIQFPFRLQDQPRHCGYPGFNLSCTENNQTMLDLPVSVKLLVKKIAYKSREIIVQDPDNCLARQLRNLNLSASPFHFKFEWEDFTLFNCSSDKTESYGFDQSIPCLSIPGNLYAVYSSRSVQYTDLSSCRRLYNASVPYDGDYIFNGNAFSLKWSHSKICRLKKSNSTETECIKGVLKKIIVPGVIFGFLLLVLVIVMLYRVYSSNKVERENKVKVKKFLEDYEALKPSRYSYVDVKRITSQFKDKLGQGGYGIVYKGKLLDEVFVAVKILNNSQGNGEEFINEVATMGTIHHVNIVRLVGFCADRFKRALIYEYLPNESLEKFIFSGAVKNYSLSWKKLQVIAIGIAKGIEYLHQGCDQRILHFDIKPHNILLDHNFNPKISDFGLAKLCSKEQSAVSMTVVRGTMGYIAPEVLSRNFGNVSYKSDVYSFGMLLLEMVGGRKNIDVSVESTSQVYFPEWIYNHLDMGQELHIRIEEEGDVAIAKKLAIVGLSCIQWCPVDRPSMKIVVQMLEGEGDKLTMPPNPFASTVPTKTNLSKPRRVFQQELAIISELE
;
A
#
# COMPACT_ATOMS: atom_id res chain seq x y z
N MET A 1 -19.20 15.55 15.26
CA MET A 1 -20.28 14.55 15.12
C MET A 1 -21.57 15.33 14.96
N ASP A 2 -22.32 15.05 13.90
CA ASP A 2 -23.45 15.87 13.44
C ASP A 2 -24.72 15.59 14.28
N PRO A 3 -25.41 16.61 14.85
CA PRO A 3 -26.59 16.45 15.72
C PRO A 3 -27.78 15.73 15.08
N TYR A 4 -27.80 15.56 13.76
CA TYR A 4 -28.87 14.89 13.01
C TYR A 4 -28.91 13.37 13.21
N LEU A 5 -27.80 12.74 13.60
CA LEU A 5 -27.73 11.27 13.78
C LEU A 5 -28.46 10.79 15.04
N CYS A 6 -28.45 11.59 16.11
CA CYS A 6 -29.15 11.24 17.36
C CYS A 6 -30.67 11.33 17.24
N LEU A 7 -31.19 12.33 16.50
CA LEU A 7 -32.62 12.50 16.31
C LEU A 7 -33.25 11.32 15.55
N PHE A 8 -32.49 10.75 14.60
CA PHE A 8 -32.95 9.66 13.74
C PHE A 8 -33.04 8.31 14.47
N LEU A 9 -32.11 8.03 15.40
CA LEU A 9 -32.14 6.82 16.22
C LEU A 9 -33.32 6.81 17.20
N PHE A 10 -33.71 7.97 17.72
CA PHE A 10 -34.80 8.09 18.69
C PHE A 10 -36.18 7.78 18.07
N LEU A 11 -36.40 8.17 16.80
CA LEU A 11 -37.63 7.89 16.05
C LEU A 11 -37.82 6.41 15.70
N PHE A 12 -36.75 5.60 15.67
CA PHE A 12 -36.82 4.19 15.31
C PHE A 12 -37.25 3.27 16.47
N VAL A 13 -37.04 3.71 17.71
CA VAL A 13 -37.36 2.92 18.92
C VAL A 13 -38.85 3.02 19.28
N THR A 14 -39.52 4.12 18.94
CA THR A 14 -40.92 4.35 19.33
C THR A 14 -41.95 3.59 18.49
N LEU A 15 -41.56 2.97 17.37
CA LEU A 15 -42.49 2.32 16.44
C LEU A 15 -42.83 0.85 16.77
N PHE A 16 -42.26 0.25 17.83
CA PHE A 16 -42.33 -1.19 18.08
C PHE A 16 -43.07 -1.66 19.36
N VAL A 17 -43.87 -0.81 20.00
CA VAL A 17 -44.63 -1.21 21.19
C VAL A 17 -46.13 -0.96 20.98
N GLU A 18 -46.89 -2.01 20.63
CA GLU A 18 -48.25 -2.28 21.15
C GLU A 18 -48.88 -3.57 20.55
N LEU A 19 -49.30 -4.50 21.44
CA LEU A 19 -50.52 -5.35 21.41
C LEU A 19 -50.30 -6.77 22.02
N ARG A 20 -50.79 -7.01 23.24
CA ARG A 20 -51.14 -8.35 23.75
C ARG A 20 -52.11 -8.28 24.94
N GLY A 21 -53.17 -9.12 24.93
CA GLY A 21 -53.85 -9.55 26.17
C GLY A 21 -55.33 -10.00 26.03
N GLY A 22 -55.61 -11.27 26.34
CA GLY A 22 -56.95 -11.84 26.61
C GLY A 22 -57.05 -13.35 26.31
N ARG A 23 -56.83 -14.26 27.28
CA ARG A 23 -56.80 -15.73 27.04
C ARG A 23 -56.98 -16.68 28.28
N ASP A 24 -57.84 -16.39 29.26
CA ASP A 24 -57.87 -17.18 30.53
C ASP A 24 -59.08 -18.13 30.78
N GLU A 25 -60.15 -18.16 29.97
CA GLU A 25 -61.37 -18.95 30.30
C GLU A 25 -61.37 -20.44 29.89
N CYS A 26 -60.56 -20.89 28.92
CA CYS A 26 -60.63 -22.26 28.37
C CYS A 26 -59.73 -23.31 29.06
N MET A 27 -59.28 -23.06 30.29
CA MET A 27 -58.21 -23.84 30.95
C MET A 27 -58.70 -24.89 31.96
N ALA A 28 -60.01 -25.07 32.16
CA ALA A 28 -60.54 -26.08 33.07
C ALA A 28 -60.66 -27.47 32.41
N SER A 29 -59.88 -28.43 32.93
CA SER A 29 -59.75 -29.86 32.56
C SER A 29 -59.54 -30.19 31.07
N ASN A 30 -58.33 -30.65 30.74
CA ASN A 30 -57.85 -30.93 29.40
C ASN A 30 -57.54 -32.43 29.17
N ARG A 31 -58.03 -33.34 30.00
CA ARG A 31 -57.89 -34.81 29.83
C ARG A 31 -59.11 -35.55 30.42
N CYS A 32 -59.44 -36.73 29.89
CA CYS A 32 -60.45 -37.62 30.46
C CYS A 32 -59.92 -38.44 31.66
N GLY A 33 -58.63 -38.76 31.68
CA GLY A 33 -57.94 -39.48 32.74
C GLY A 33 -56.44 -39.21 32.67
N ASP A 34 -55.69 -39.49 33.74
CA ASP A 34 -54.28 -39.09 33.86
C ASP A 34 -53.38 -39.62 32.74
N GLN A 35 -53.70 -40.80 32.21
CA GLN A 35 -52.96 -41.41 31.09
C GLN A 35 -53.58 -41.14 29.70
N GLY A 36 -54.70 -40.41 29.62
CA GLY A 36 -55.35 -40.04 28.36
C GLY A 36 -54.59 -38.94 27.59
N PRO A 37 -54.84 -38.75 26.28
CA PRO A 37 -54.19 -37.70 25.50
C PRO A 37 -54.55 -36.30 26.01
N LEU A 38 -53.60 -35.36 25.91
CA LEU A 38 -53.84 -33.96 26.25
C LEU A 38 -54.77 -33.33 25.21
N ILE A 39 -55.88 -32.75 25.65
CA ILE A 39 -56.91 -32.12 24.84
C ILE A 39 -56.67 -30.61 24.86
N GLN A 40 -56.27 -30.11 23.71
CA GLN A 40 -56.06 -28.71 23.40
C GLN A 40 -56.80 -28.34 22.13
N PHE A 41 -56.99 -27.04 21.93
CA PHE A 41 -57.51 -26.48 20.70
C PHE A 41 -56.77 -27.05 19.47
N PRO A 42 -57.47 -27.56 18.44
CA PRO A 42 -58.89 -27.32 18.13
C PRO A 42 -59.89 -28.30 18.79
N PHE A 43 -59.43 -29.31 19.52
CA PHE A 43 -60.30 -30.26 20.20
C PHE A 43 -60.81 -29.69 21.52
N ARG A 44 -62.02 -30.08 21.89
CA ARG A 44 -62.60 -29.78 23.20
C ARG A 44 -63.35 -31.00 23.74
N LEU A 45 -63.44 -31.09 25.07
CA LEU A 45 -64.36 -32.03 25.70
C LEU A 45 -65.80 -31.51 25.57
N GLN A 46 -66.78 -32.41 25.51
CA GLN A 46 -68.18 -32.04 25.30
C GLN A 46 -68.73 -31.08 26.38
N ASP A 47 -68.25 -31.19 27.62
CA ASP A 47 -68.59 -30.37 28.78
C ASP A 47 -67.98 -28.96 28.75
N GLN A 48 -66.93 -28.72 27.96
CA GLN A 48 -66.31 -27.40 27.83
C GLN A 48 -67.15 -26.43 26.98
N PRO A 49 -67.07 -25.10 27.23
CA PRO A 49 -67.76 -24.10 26.43
C PRO A 49 -67.47 -24.24 24.93
N ARG A 50 -68.48 -23.99 24.08
CA ARG A 50 -68.39 -24.18 22.61
C ARG A 50 -67.23 -23.40 21.97
N HIS A 51 -66.80 -22.29 22.56
CA HIS A 51 -65.72 -21.47 22.02
C HIS A 51 -64.31 -22.02 22.28
N CYS A 52 -64.17 -23.06 23.11
CA CYS A 52 -62.87 -23.65 23.44
C CYS A 52 -62.38 -24.68 22.40
N GLY A 53 -63.17 -24.99 21.37
CA GLY A 53 -62.79 -25.88 20.27
C GLY A 53 -63.57 -25.61 18.99
N TYR A 54 -63.19 -26.24 17.89
CA TYR A 54 -63.91 -26.12 16.62
C TYR A 54 -65.13 -27.04 16.56
N PRO A 55 -66.23 -26.62 15.90
CA PRO A 55 -67.36 -27.51 15.62
C PRO A 55 -66.88 -28.78 14.89
N GLY A 56 -67.32 -29.95 15.36
CA GLY A 56 -66.91 -31.27 14.82
C GLY A 56 -65.64 -31.87 15.43
N PHE A 57 -64.95 -31.17 16.34
CA PHE A 57 -63.76 -31.66 17.07
C PHE A 57 -64.08 -31.98 18.54
N ASN A 58 -65.29 -32.48 18.80
CA ASN A 58 -65.73 -32.81 20.14
C ASN A 58 -65.23 -34.21 20.53
N LEU A 59 -64.69 -34.32 21.74
CA LEU A 59 -64.29 -35.59 22.35
C LEU A 59 -65.17 -35.87 23.56
N SER A 60 -65.46 -37.15 23.80
CA SER A 60 -66.19 -37.61 24.99
C SER A 60 -65.30 -38.52 25.85
N CYS A 61 -65.63 -38.61 27.14
CA CYS A 61 -64.96 -39.51 28.08
C CYS A 61 -65.89 -40.67 28.41
N THR A 62 -65.39 -41.90 28.42
CA THR A 62 -66.13 -43.06 28.94
C THR A 62 -66.09 -43.10 30.47
N GLU A 63 -66.94 -43.91 31.10
CA GLU A 63 -66.92 -44.17 32.54
C GLU A 63 -65.56 -44.70 33.03
N ASN A 64 -64.82 -45.39 32.16
CA ASN A 64 -63.46 -45.86 32.43
C ASN A 64 -62.38 -44.81 32.11
N ASN A 65 -62.75 -43.52 32.02
CA ASN A 65 -61.87 -42.37 31.75
C ASN A 65 -61.10 -42.44 30.41
N GLN A 66 -61.61 -43.17 29.42
CA GLN A 66 -61.00 -43.25 28.10
C GLN A 66 -61.57 -42.17 27.16
N THR A 67 -60.69 -41.55 26.36
CA THR A 67 -61.08 -40.51 25.40
C THR A 67 -61.60 -41.14 24.11
N MET A 68 -62.84 -40.80 23.73
CA MET A 68 -63.50 -41.28 22.54
C MET A 68 -63.70 -40.15 21.52
N LEU A 69 -63.51 -40.49 20.25
CA LEU A 69 -63.89 -39.66 19.12
C LEU A 69 -65.23 -40.15 18.61
N ASP A 70 -66.25 -39.31 18.76
CA ASP A 70 -67.59 -39.56 18.23
C ASP A 70 -67.65 -39.05 16.79
N LEU A 71 -67.68 -39.97 15.82
CA LEU A 71 -67.87 -39.64 14.42
C LEU A 71 -69.36 -39.61 14.05
N PRO A 72 -69.75 -38.87 13.00
CA PRO A 72 -71.11 -38.93 12.47
C PRO A 72 -71.51 -40.38 12.13
N VAL A 73 -72.80 -40.75 12.31
CA VAL A 73 -73.35 -42.12 12.10
C VAL A 73 -73.02 -43.14 13.21
N SER A 74 -72.78 -42.66 14.43
CA SER A 74 -72.64 -43.47 15.67
C SER A 74 -71.43 -44.41 15.72
N VAL A 75 -70.43 -44.20 14.86
CA VAL A 75 -69.12 -44.88 14.97
C VAL A 75 -68.30 -44.19 16.06
N LYS A 76 -67.93 -44.95 17.09
CA LYS A 76 -67.15 -44.46 18.23
C LYS A 76 -65.77 -45.10 18.22
N LEU A 77 -64.74 -44.28 18.15
CA LEU A 77 -63.35 -44.75 18.08
C LEU A 77 -62.56 -44.31 19.31
N LEU A 78 -61.76 -45.21 19.85
CA LEU A 78 -60.90 -44.95 21.00
C LEU A 78 -59.70 -44.11 20.57
N VAL A 79 -59.53 -42.93 21.16
CA VAL A 79 -58.40 -42.04 20.85
C VAL A 79 -57.17 -42.48 21.62
N LYS A 80 -56.14 -42.93 20.89
CA LYS A 80 -54.85 -43.30 21.47
C LYS A 80 -53.91 -42.10 21.61
N LYS A 81 -53.90 -41.20 20.62
CA LYS A 81 -52.98 -40.05 20.61
C LYS A 81 -53.48 -38.92 19.72
N ILE A 82 -53.25 -37.68 20.14
CA ILE A 82 -53.47 -36.48 19.32
C ILE A 82 -52.11 -35.80 19.09
N ALA A 83 -51.70 -35.70 17.83
CA ALA A 83 -50.44 -35.07 17.42
C ALA A 83 -50.70 -33.70 16.78
N TYR A 84 -50.67 -32.65 17.60
CA TYR A 84 -51.01 -31.28 17.19
C TYR A 84 -50.08 -30.69 16.12
N LYS A 85 -48.78 -30.97 16.18
CA LYS A 85 -47.79 -30.44 15.21
C LYS A 85 -48.02 -30.99 13.80
N SER A 86 -48.31 -32.29 13.68
CA SER A 86 -48.57 -32.96 12.40
C SER A 86 -50.05 -32.96 11.99
N ARG A 87 -50.94 -32.53 12.89
CA ARG A 87 -52.40 -32.51 12.71
C ARG A 87 -53.00 -33.90 12.46
N GLU A 88 -52.55 -34.88 13.24
CA GLU A 88 -52.94 -36.29 13.15
C GLU A 88 -53.55 -36.78 14.47
N ILE A 89 -54.65 -37.53 14.41
CA ILE A 89 -55.29 -38.20 15.54
C ILE A 89 -55.27 -39.71 15.27
N ILE A 90 -54.69 -40.46 16.21
CA ILE A 90 -54.55 -41.92 16.11
C ILE A 90 -55.67 -42.54 16.93
N VAL A 91 -56.46 -43.37 16.27
CA VAL A 91 -57.70 -43.95 16.78
C VAL A 91 -57.73 -45.47 16.58
N GLN A 92 -58.50 -46.17 17.40
CA GLN A 92 -58.61 -47.63 17.42
C GLN A 92 -60.07 -48.05 17.57
N ASP A 93 -60.45 -49.13 16.89
CA ASP A 93 -61.74 -49.79 17.11
C ASP A 93 -61.77 -50.46 18.49
N PRO A 94 -62.77 -50.20 19.35
CA PRO A 94 -62.82 -50.76 20.70
C PRO A 94 -62.81 -52.30 20.75
N ASP A 95 -63.40 -52.95 19.74
CA ASP A 95 -63.50 -54.41 19.64
C ASP A 95 -62.32 -55.05 18.87
N ASN A 96 -61.34 -54.26 18.44
CA ASN A 96 -60.21 -54.68 17.58
C ASN A 96 -60.62 -55.33 16.25
N CYS A 97 -61.80 -55.01 15.69
CA CYS A 97 -62.20 -55.51 14.37
C CYS A 97 -62.84 -54.39 13.55
N LEU A 98 -62.00 -53.45 13.11
CA LEU A 98 -62.42 -52.32 12.27
C LEU A 98 -63.15 -52.77 11.01
N ALA A 99 -62.78 -53.93 10.46
CA ALA A 99 -63.42 -54.52 9.29
C ALA A 99 -64.95 -54.61 9.40
N ARG A 100 -65.49 -54.79 10.62
CA ARG A 100 -66.93 -54.81 10.90
C ARG A 100 -67.59 -53.43 10.75
N GLN A 101 -66.86 -52.38 11.10
CA GLN A 101 -67.36 -50.99 11.09
C GLN A 101 -67.07 -50.27 9.78
N LEU A 102 -66.20 -50.78 8.90
CA LEU A 102 -65.82 -50.15 7.63
C LEU A 102 -67.02 -49.76 6.77
N ARG A 103 -68.09 -50.57 6.74
CA ARG A 103 -69.31 -50.27 5.98
C ARG A 103 -70.03 -49.01 6.47
N ASN A 104 -69.91 -48.70 7.77
CA ASN A 104 -70.59 -47.57 8.41
C ASN A 104 -69.68 -46.35 8.59
N LEU A 105 -68.37 -46.50 8.36
CA LEU A 105 -67.38 -45.44 8.58
C LEU A 105 -67.40 -44.43 7.43
N ASN A 106 -68.22 -43.38 7.53
CA ASN A 106 -68.28 -42.29 6.57
C ASN A 106 -67.74 -40.99 7.17
N LEU A 107 -66.55 -40.57 6.74
CA LEU A 107 -65.88 -39.37 7.23
C LEU A 107 -66.25 -38.08 6.47
N SER A 108 -67.05 -38.15 5.40
CA SER A 108 -67.38 -36.99 4.54
C SER A 108 -68.06 -35.83 5.30
N ALA A 109 -68.83 -36.16 6.35
CA ALA A 109 -69.48 -35.19 7.23
C ALA A 109 -68.61 -34.76 8.43
N SER A 110 -67.37 -35.25 8.52
CA SER A 110 -66.43 -34.96 9.60
C SER A 110 -65.27 -34.06 9.10
N PRO A 111 -64.58 -33.32 9.98
CA PRO A 111 -63.40 -32.54 9.60
C PRO A 111 -62.13 -33.41 9.41
N PHE A 112 -62.26 -34.72 9.58
CA PHE A 112 -61.18 -35.69 9.51
C PHE A 112 -61.16 -36.37 8.14
N HIS A 113 -59.97 -36.63 7.63
CA HIS A 113 -59.74 -37.43 6.45
C HIS A 113 -58.64 -38.45 6.74
N PHE A 114 -58.69 -39.59 6.07
CA PHE A 114 -57.61 -40.57 6.19
C PHE A 114 -56.30 -39.98 5.66
N LYS A 115 -55.19 -40.38 6.29
CA LYS A 115 -53.85 -39.91 5.92
C LYS A 115 -53.41 -40.36 4.52
N PHE A 116 -53.93 -41.48 4.05
CA PHE A 116 -53.56 -42.14 2.80
C PHE A 116 -54.77 -42.27 1.88
N GLU A 117 -54.51 -42.40 0.57
CA GLU A 117 -55.56 -42.56 -0.45
C GLU A 117 -56.31 -43.89 -0.27
N TRP A 118 -57.57 -43.92 -0.71
CA TRP A 118 -58.42 -45.10 -0.59
C TRP A 118 -58.15 -46.05 -1.75
N GLU A 119 -57.98 -47.33 -1.45
CA GLU A 119 -58.09 -48.38 -2.45
C GLU A 119 -59.35 -49.21 -2.21
N ASP A 120 -60.10 -49.41 -3.29
CA ASP A 120 -61.25 -50.30 -3.30
C ASP A 120 -60.75 -51.73 -3.28
N PHE A 121 -61.30 -52.56 -2.41
CA PHE A 121 -61.03 -53.99 -2.38
C PHE A 121 -62.34 -54.77 -2.38
N THR A 122 -62.24 -56.01 -2.84
CA THR A 122 -63.34 -56.96 -2.88
C THR A 122 -62.99 -58.13 -1.98
N LEU A 123 -63.90 -58.46 -1.06
CA LEU A 123 -63.75 -59.62 -0.19
C LEU A 123 -64.24 -60.88 -0.89
N PHE A 124 -63.43 -61.93 -0.85
CA PHE A 124 -63.75 -63.25 -1.38
C PHE A 124 -63.67 -64.30 -0.27
N ASN A 125 -64.60 -65.25 -0.28
CA ASN A 125 -64.55 -66.46 0.53
C ASN A 125 -64.16 -67.65 -0.36
N CYS A 126 -62.99 -68.23 -0.13
CA CYS A 126 -62.43 -69.30 -0.93
C CYS A 126 -62.50 -70.64 -0.20
N SER A 127 -62.82 -71.69 -0.97
CA SER A 127 -62.95 -73.06 -0.43
C SER A 127 -61.59 -73.77 -0.29
N SER A 128 -60.56 -73.28 -0.98
CA SER A 128 -59.17 -73.75 -0.85
C SER A 128 -58.25 -72.61 -0.39
N ASP A 129 -57.16 -72.95 0.27
CA ASP A 129 -56.16 -71.98 0.74
C ASP A 129 -55.40 -71.38 -0.47
N LYS A 130 -55.35 -70.05 -0.53
CA LYS A 130 -54.73 -69.26 -1.60
C LYS A 130 -53.52 -68.44 -1.15
N THR A 131 -52.97 -68.74 0.03
CA THR A 131 -51.82 -68.04 0.63
C THR A 131 -50.57 -67.99 -0.27
N GLU A 132 -50.32 -68.96 -1.14
CA GLU A 132 -49.17 -68.96 -2.06
C GLU A 132 -49.44 -68.26 -3.41
N SER A 133 -50.68 -67.86 -3.68
CA SER A 133 -51.04 -67.25 -4.96
C SER A 133 -50.84 -65.73 -4.93
N TYR A 134 -50.06 -65.22 -5.88
CA TYR A 134 -49.83 -63.78 -6.04
C TYR A 134 -51.17 -63.04 -6.20
N GLY A 135 -51.41 -62.01 -5.39
CA GLY A 135 -52.58 -61.14 -5.49
C GLY A 135 -53.56 -61.18 -4.33
N PHE A 136 -53.50 -62.18 -3.44
CA PHE A 136 -54.33 -62.21 -2.23
C PHE A 136 -53.55 -61.66 -1.03
N ASP A 137 -54.06 -60.56 -0.44
CA ASP A 137 -53.47 -59.98 0.75
C ASP A 137 -54.29 -60.43 1.98
N GLN A 138 -53.67 -61.25 2.83
CA GLN A 138 -54.03 -61.64 4.20
C GLN A 138 -55.44 -62.25 4.44
N SER A 139 -55.48 -63.31 5.26
CA SER A 139 -56.75 -63.85 5.78
C SER A 139 -57.32 -62.89 6.84
N ILE A 140 -58.62 -62.62 6.83
CA ILE A 140 -59.29 -61.77 7.84
C ILE A 140 -60.03 -62.65 8.86
N PRO A 141 -59.37 -63.12 9.93
CA PRO A 141 -59.97 -64.05 10.88
C PRO A 141 -61.05 -63.42 11.77
N CYS A 142 -61.08 -62.08 11.93
CA CYS A 142 -62.04 -61.42 12.83
C CYS A 142 -63.49 -61.40 12.29
N LEU A 143 -63.71 -61.75 11.02
CA LEU A 143 -65.04 -61.95 10.43
C LEU A 143 -65.43 -63.43 10.55
N SER A 144 -66.25 -63.78 11.54
CA SER A 144 -66.64 -65.16 11.88
C SER A 144 -67.57 -65.82 10.84
N ILE A 145 -67.05 -66.13 9.65
CA ILE A 145 -67.75 -66.84 8.55
C ILE A 145 -66.94 -68.11 8.20
N PRO A 146 -67.57 -69.29 7.94
CA PRO A 146 -66.83 -70.49 7.55
C PRO A 146 -66.20 -70.37 6.15
N GLY A 147 -64.91 -70.72 6.04
CA GLY A 147 -64.10 -70.63 4.82
C GLY A 147 -62.95 -69.63 4.93
N ASN A 148 -62.02 -69.62 3.97
CA ASN A 148 -60.86 -68.74 4.00
C ASN A 148 -61.21 -67.41 3.32
N LEU A 149 -61.26 -66.32 4.10
CA LEU A 149 -61.65 -65.00 3.64
C LEU A 149 -60.42 -64.18 3.24
N TYR A 150 -60.37 -63.69 2.00
CA TYR A 150 -59.28 -62.89 1.48
C TYR A 150 -59.79 -61.56 0.91
N ALA A 151 -59.03 -60.49 1.13
CA ALA A 151 -59.25 -59.21 0.48
C ALA A 151 -58.39 -59.13 -0.79
N VAL A 152 -59.01 -58.75 -1.92
CA VAL A 152 -58.31 -58.50 -3.18
C VAL A 152 -58.52 -57.05 -3.58
N TYR A 153 -57.43 -56.29 -3.70
CA TYR A 153 -57.47 -54.89 -4.14
C TYR A 153 -57.87 -54.77 -5.60
N SER A 154 -58.74 -53.80 -5.90
CA SER A 154 -59.27 -53.55 -7.24
C SER A 154 -58.22 -53.00 -8.20
N SER A 155 -57.09 -52.48 -7.68
CA SER A 155 -55.93 -52.04 -8.45
C SER A 155 -55.07 -53.21 -8.97
N ARG A 156 -55.24 -54.42 -8.46
CA ARG A 156 -54.50 -55.61 -8.93
C ARG A 156 -55.23 -56.30 -10.08
N SER A 157 -54.46 -56.75 -11.07
CA SER A 157 -55.02 -57.46 -12.23
C SER A 157 -55.48 -58.86 -11.83
N VAL A 158 -56.76 -59.14 -12.10
CA VAL A 158 -57.39 -60.44 -11.90
C VAL A 158 -56.70 -61.55 -12.72
N GLN A 159 -56.02 -61.21 -13.81
CA GLN A 159 -55.33 -62.19 -14.66
C GLN A 159 -54.20 -62.94 -13.97
N TYR A 160 -53.67 -62.43 -12.87
CA TYR A 160 -52.62 -63.10 -12.09
C TYR A 160 -53.13 -63.69 -10.76
N THR A 161 -54.44 -63.58 -10.48
CA THR A 161 -55.05 -64.00 -9.20
C THR A 161 -55.97 -65.21 -9.43
N ASP A 162 -55.64 -66.38 -8.87
CA ASP A 162 -56.46 -67.59 -9.02
C ASP A 162 -57.74 -67.55 -8.17
N LEU A 163 -58.81 -67.00 -8.75
CA LEU A 163 -60.14 -66.89 -8.13
C LEU A 163 -61.05 -68.10 -8.39
N SER A 164 -60.56 -69.17 -9.02
CA SER A 164 -61.38 -70.31 -9.48
C SER A 164 -62.20 -71.00 -8.39
N SER A 165 -61.76 -70.93 -7.13
CA SER A 165 -62.41 -71.56 -5.96
C SER A 165 -62.97 -70.55 -4.96
N CYS A 166 -63.16 -69.30 -5.38
CA CYS A 166 -63.50 -68.16 -4.53
C CYS A 166 -64.86 -67.54 -4.86
N ARG A 167 -65.69 -67.29 -3.84
CA ARG A 167 -66.99 -66.60 -3.95
C ARG A 167 -66.89 -65.16 -3.43
N ARG A 168 -67.26 -64.19 -4.25
CA ARG A 168 -67.29 -62.76 -3.88
C ARG A 168 -68.35 -62.47 -2.80
N LEU A 169 -68.00 -61.64 -1.81
CA LEU A 169 -68.87 -61.21 -0.71
C LEU A 169 -69.38 -59.78 -0.93
N TYR A 170 -68.55 -58.76 -0.72
CA TYR A 170 -68.89 -57.35 -0.92
C TYR A 170 -67.64 -56.52 -1.22
N ASN A 171 -67.85 -55.33 -1.77
CA ASN A 171 -66.79 -54.36 -1.98
C ASN A 171 -66.79 -53.36 -0.84
N ALA A 172 -65.60 -52.96 -0.43
CA ALA A 172 -65.38 -51.87 0.50
C ALA A 172 -64.13 -51.11 0.07
N SER A 173 -63.97 -49.91 0.60
CA SER A 173 -62.83 -49.06 0.30
C SER A 173 -62.08 -48.84 1.61
N VAL A 174 -60.76 -49.04 1.63
CA VAL A 174 -59.90 -48.78 2.80
C VAL A 174 -58.67 -47.96 2.40
N PRO A 175 -58.12 -47.14 3.30
CA PRO A 175 -56.86 -46.43 3.04
C PRO A 175 -55.71 -47.42 2.79
N TYR A 176 -54.85 -47.13 1.80
CA TYR A 176 -53.79 -47.97 1.20
C TYR A 176 -52.73 -48.58 2.15
N ASP A 177 -52.78 -48.33 3.46
CA ASP A 177 -51.92 -48.98 4.45
C ASP A 177 -52.55 -50.33 4.90
N GLY A 178 -52.73 -51.21 3.91
CA GLY A 178 -53.55 -52.42 3.96
C GLY A 178 -53.17 -53.44 5.03
N ASP A 179 -51.88 -53.57 5.34
CA ASP A 179 -51.38 -54.56 6.30
C ASP A 179 -51.81 -54.26 7.75
N TYR A 180 -52.08 -53.00 8.08
CA TYR A 180 -52.48 -52.58 9.44
C TYR A 180 -54.00 -52.49 9.65
N ILE A 181 -54.81 -52.53 8.59
CA ILE A 181 -56.27 -52.43 8.73
C ILE A 181 -56.91 -53.80 8.99
N PHE A 182 -56.31 -54.86 8.45
CA PHE A 182 -56.82 -56.23 8.61
C PHE A 182 -56.09 -57.03 9.69
N ASN A 183 -54.84 -56.69 10.02
CA ASN A 183 -54.05 -57.33 11.07
C ASN A 183 -53.56 -56.35 12.17
N GLY A 184 -53.86 -55.05 12.07
CA GLY A 184 -53.43 -54.03 13.02
C GLY A 184 -54.59 -53.39 13.80
N ASN A 185 -54.28 -52.92 15.01
CA ASN A 185 -55.31 -52.48 15.96
C ASN A 185 -55.61 -50.96 15.94
N ALA A 186 -54.82 -50.11 15.26
CA ALA A 186 -55.03 -48.65 15.29
C ALA A 186 -54.66 -47.97 13.96
N PHE A 187 -55.35 -46.88 13.61
CA PHE A 187 -55.14 -46.11 12.37
C PHE A 187 -55.13 -44.58 12.62
N SER A 188 -54.62 -43.82 11.66
CA SER A 188 -54.43 -42.36 11.79
C SER A 188 -55.36 -41.56 10.87
N LEU A 189 -56.02 -40.56 11.45
CA LEU A 189 -56.83 -39.56 10.75
C LEU A 189 -56.12 -38.21 10.79
N LYS A 190 -56.08 -37.50 9.66
CA LYS A 190 -55.62 -36.12 9.57
C LYS A 190 -56.80 -35.16 9.65
N TRP A 191 -56.56 -33.99 10.23
CA TRP A 191 -57.50 -32.87 10.12
C TRP A 191 -56.86 -31.69 9.43
N SER A 192 -57.62 -31.08 8.52
CA SER A 192 -57.22 -29.86 7.83
C SER A 192 -58.13 -28.72 8.28
N HIS A 193 -57.54 -27.71 8.93
CA HIS A 193 -58.19 -26.40 9.01
C HIS A 193 -57.21 -25.30 8.67
N SER A 194 -57.62 -24.42 7.77
CA SER A 194 -56.85 -23.26 7.28
C SER A 194 -57.48 -21.92 7.68
N LYS A 195 -58.45 -21.91 8.61
CA LYS A 195 -59.14 -20.70 9.05
C LYS A 195 -58.96 -20.48 10.56
N ILE A 196 -58.64 -19.24 10.93
CA ILE A 196 -58.59 -18.78 12.32
C ILE A 196 -59.96 -18.17 12.62
N CYS A 197 -60.65 -18.70 13.62
CA CYS A 197 -61.96 -18.23 14.03
C CYS A 197 -61.85 -17.47 15.35
N ARG A 198 -62.62 -16.38 15.49
CA ARG A 198 -62.76 -15.63 16.74
C ARG A 198 -64.25 -15.47 17.08
N LEU A 199 -64.54 -15.27 18.37
CA LEU A 199 -65.89 -14.89 18.79
C LEU A 199 -66.24 -13.53 18.18
N LYS A 200 -67.43 -13.41 17.60
CA LYS A 200 -67.91 -12.12 17.08
C LYS A 200 -68.13 -11.20 18.28
N LYS A 201 -67.54 -10.00 18.26
CA LYS A 201 -67.52 -9.08 19.42
C LYS A 201 -68.90 -8.52 19.82
N SER A 202 -69.97 -8.82 19.10
CA SER A 202 -71.35 -8.41 19.42
C SER A 202 -72.25 -9.64 19.59
N ASN A 203 -72.67 -9.91 20.84
CA ASN A 203 -73.46 -11.05 21.34
C ASN A 203 -72.78 -12.44 21.29
N SER A 204 -72.56 -12.98 22.49
CA SER A 204 -71.53 -13.96 22.88
C SER A 204 -71.80 -15.44 22.53
N THR A 205 -72.50 -15.74 21.43
CA THR A 205 -72.73 -17.14 21.04
C THR A 205 -72.42 -17.49 19.58
N GLU A 206 -71.98 -16.54 18.76
CA GLU A 206 -71.58 -16.82 17.35
C GLU A 206 -70.11 -16.46 17.06
N THR A 207 -69.43 -17.36 16.32
CA THR A 207 -68.02 -17.25 15.91
C THR A 207 -67.88 -16.92 14.43
N GLU A 208 -67.01 -15.96 14.07
CA GLU A 208 -66.66 -15.62 12.68
C GLU A 208 -65.23 -16.07 12.34
N CYS A 209 -65.02 -16.62 11.13
CA CYS A 209 -63.71 -17.09 10.65
C CYS A 209 -63.23 -16.24 9.47
N ILE A 210 -62.14 -15.49 9.63
CA ILE A 210 -61.63 -14.52 8.66
C ILE A 210 -60.65 -15.18 7.67
N LYS A 211 -60.76 -14.88 6.36
CA LYS A 211 -59.77 -15.26 5.32
C LYS A 211 -58.59 -14.27 5.32
N GLY A 212 -57.37 -14.78 5.45
CA GLY A 212 -56.19 -13.99 5.82
C GLY A 212 -55.65 -12.99 4.79
N VAL A 213 -55.37 -11.76 5.24
CA VAL A 213 -54.55 -10.75 4.56
C VAL A 213 -53.53 -10.22 5.57
N LEU A 214 -52.34 -10.85 5.66
CA LEU A 214 -51.22 -10.33 6.48
C LEU A 214 -49.87 -10.28 5.73
N LYS A 215 -49.82 -10.65 4.45
CA LYS A 215 -48.55 -10.70 3.68
C LYS A 215 -48.20 -9.41 2.90
N LYS A 216 -49.10 -8.43 2.77
CA LYS A 216 -48.87 -7.27 1.88
C LYS A 216 -48.11 -6.07 2.50
N ILE A 217 -48.03 -5.94 3.82
CA ILE A 217 -47.44 -4.73 4.48
C ILE A 217 -46.02 -4.97 5.03
N ILE A 218 -45.66 -6.21 5.39
CA ILE A 218 -44.36 -6.51 6.01
C ILE A 218 -43.20 -6.39 5.01
N VAL A 219 -43.41 -6.80 3.75
CA VAL A 219 -42.34 -6.86 2.73
C VAL A 219 -41.79 -5.46 2.35
N PRO A 220 -42.63 -4.43 2.06
CA PRO A 220 -42.10 -3.10 1.74
C PRO A 220 -41.34 -2.44 2.90
N GLY A 221 -41.78 -2.65 4.14
CA GLY A 221 -41.14 -2.08 5.33
C GLY A 221 -39.72 -2.62 5.57
N VAL A 222 -39.52 -3.93 5.38
CA VAL A 222 -38.19 -4.56 5.50
C VAL A 222 -37.25 -4.07 4.41
N ILE A 223 -37.73 -3.91 3.17
CA ILE A 223 -36.92 -3.41 2.06
C ILE A 223 -36.49 -1.95 2.31
N PHE A 224 -37.40 -1.09 2.77
CA PHE A 224 -37.10 0.31 3.05
C PHE A 224 -36.13 0.45 4.23
N GLY A 225 -36.31 -0.33 5.30
CA GLY A 225 -35.40 -0.38 6.45
C GLY A 225 -33.99 -0.84 6.06
N PHE A 226 -33.87 -1.87 5.21
CA PHE A 226 -32.58 -2.35 4.71
C PHE A 226 -31.88 -1.31 3.83
N LEU A 227 -32.62 -0.66 2.92
CA LEU A 227 -32.08 0.38 2.05
C LEU A 227 -31.51 1.55 2.87
N LEU A 228 -32.23 1.97 3.91
CA LEU A 228 -31.82 3.07 4.77
C LEU A 228 -30.59 2.71 5.62
N LEU A 229 -30.50 1.47 6.13
CA LEU A 229 -29.32 0.97 6.84
C LEU A 229 -28.07 1.00 5.94
N VAL A 230 -28.20 0.55 4.68
CA VAL A 230 -27.09 0.57 3.71
C VAL A 230 -26.62 2.01 3.45
N LEU A 231 -27.54 2.97 3.30
CA LEU A 231 -27.19 4.38 3.10
C LEU A 231 -26.40 4.94 4.31
N VAL A 232 -26.80 4.62 5.53
CA VAL A 232 -26.09 5.05 6.75
C VAL A 232 -24.68 4.45 6.79
N ILE A 233 -24.54 3.15 6.48
CA ILE A 233 -23.22 2.49 6.43
C ILE A 233 -22.32 3.15 5.38
N VAL A 234 -22.86 3.44 4.19
CA VAL A 234 -22.11 4.13 3.12
C VAL A 234 -21.69 5.53 3.56
N MET A 235 -22.57 6.29 4.22
CA MET A 235 -22.24 7.62 4.73
C MET A 235 -21.16 7.56 5.82
N LEU A 236 -21.27 6.65 6.79
CA LEU A 236 -20.27 6.44 7.82
C LEU A 236 -18.92 6.00 7.21
N TYR A 237 -18.95 5.12 6.22
CA TYR A 237 -17.77 4.72 5.48
C TYR A 237 -17.13 5.88 4.71
N ARG A 238 -17.93 6.74 4.05
CA ARG A 238 -17.44 7.94 3.36
C ARG A 238 -16.78 8.92 4.34
N VAL A 239 -17.39 9.18 5.49
CA VAL A 239 -16.83 10.04 6.55
C VAL A 239 -15.54 9.44 7.12
N TYR A 240 -15.54 8.15 7.44
CA TYR A 240 -14.35 7.44 7.91
C TYR A 240 -13.21 7.50 6.87
N SER A 241 -13.51 7.20 5.60
CA SER A 241 -12.55 7.23 4.51
C SER A 241 -12.02 8.64 4.27
N SER A 242 -12.87 9.67 4.33
CA SER A 242 -12.46 11.07 4.18
C SER A 242 -11.52 11.50 5.32
N ASN A 243 -11.87 11.18 6.57
CA ASN A 243 -11.03 11.46 7.73
C ASN A 243 -9.69 10.70 7.69
N LYS A 244 -9.69 9.46 7.20
CA LYS A 244 -8.47 8.67 7.01
C LYS A 244 -7.54 9.33 5.99
N VAL A 245 -8.08 9.72 4.83
CA VAL A 245 -7.32 10.43 3.78
C VAL A 245 -6.79 11.77 4.29
N GLU A 246 -7.58 12.54 5.05
CA GLU A 246 -7.12 13.80 5.64
C GLU A 246 -5.97 13.59 6.64
N ARG A 247 -6.04 12.54 7.48
CA ARG A 247 -4.97 12.20 8.42
C ARG A 247 -3.69 11.77 7.71
N GLU A 248 -3.79 10.94 6.68
CA GLU A 248 -2.65 10.55 5.85
C GLU A 248 -2.03 11.76 5.13
N ASN A 249 -2.85 12.67 4.61
CA ASN A 249 -2.37 13.90 4.00
C ASN A 249 -1.67 14.82 5.02
N LYS A 250 -2.20 14.97 6.23
CA LYS A 250 -1.54 15.73 7.32
C LYS A 250 -0.17 15.14 7.66
N VAL A 251 -0.04 13.82 7.73
CA VAL A 251 1.26 13.15 7.98
C VAL A 251 2.22 13.39 6.81
N LYS A 252 1.76 13.26 5.56
CA LYS A 252 2.58 13.53 4.37
C LYS A 252 3.08 14.99 4.33
N VAL A 253 2.20 15.95 4.62
CA VAL A 253 2.56 17.37 4.67
C VAL A 253 3.55 17.64 5.81
N LYS A 254 3.31 17.08 7.01
CA LYS A 254 4.24 17.23 8.14
C LYS A 254 5.62 16.66 7.80
N LYS A 255 5.69 15.45 7.25
CA LYS A 255 6.93 14.81 6.82
C LYS A 255 7.64 15.65 5.75
N PHE A 256 6.91 16.15 4.76
CA PHE A 256 7.46 17.04 3.74
C PHE A 256 8.05 18.33 4.34
N LEU A 257 7.38 18.95 5.31
CA LEU A 257 7.88 20.13 6.00
C LEU A 257 9.14 19.83 6.83
N GLU A 258 9.18 18.69 7.52
CA GLU A 258 10.38 18.22 8.24
C GLU A 258 11.55 17.97 7.29
N ASP A 259 11.32 17.29 6.17
CA ASP A 259 12.32 17.06 5.12
C ASP A 259 12.78 18.39 4.49
N TYR A 260 11.86 19.34 4.29
CA TYR A 260 12.16 20.67 3.74
C TYR A 260 12.96 21.56 4.71
N GLU A 261 12.68 21.49 6.01
CA GLU A 261 13.51 22.14 7.04
C GLU A 261 14.90 21.51 7.13
N ALA A 262 15.00 20.18 6.99
CA ALA A 262 16.27 19.46 6.99
C ALA A 262 17.18 19.79 5.78
N LEU A 263 16.61 20.29 4.68
CA LEU A 263 17.38 20.76 3.52
C LEU A 263 18.10 22.09 3.80
N LYS A 264 17.61 22.92 4.73
CA LYS A 264 18.21 24.23 4.99
C LYS A 264 19.34 24.13 6.03
N PRO A 265 20.46 24.84 5.83
CA PRO A 265 21.50 24.91 6.85
C PRO A 265 20.96 25.46 8.17
N SER A 266 21.19 24.74 9.27
CA SER A 266 20.74 25.17 10.59
C SER A 266 21.61 26.31 11.13
N ARG A 267 20.98 27.29 11.80
CA ARG A 267 21.72 28.36 12.50
C ARG A 267 22.10 27.89 13.91
N TYR A 268 23.39 27.94 14.21
CA TYR A 268 23.96 27.59 15.51
C TYR A 268 24.47 28.84 16.22
N SER A 269 24.39 28.86 17.55
CA SER A 269 25.09 29.86 18.35
C SER A 269 26.58 29.55 18.45
N TYR A 270 27.39 30.55 18.82
CA TYR A 270 28.82 30.33 19.05
C TYR A 270 29.08 29.38 20.24
N VAL A 271 28.16 29.31 21.20
CA VAL A 271 28.23 28.34 22.30
C VAL A 271 28.04 26.92 21.76
N ASP A 272 27.11 26.72 20.83
CA ASP A 272 26.93 25.43 20.16
C ASP A 272 28.18 25.06 19.36
N VAL A 273 28.76 25.99 18.62
CA VAL A 273 30.02 25.78 17.87
C VAL A 273 31.15 25.31 18.79
N LYS A 274 31.32 25.96 19.96
CA LYS A 274 32.28 25.52 20.98
C LYS A 274 32.00 24.11 21.50
N ARG A 275 30.73 23.77 21.73
CA ARG A 275 30.32 22.43 22.18
C ARG A 275 30.60 21.37 21.11
N ILE A 276 30.18 21.62 19.87
CA ILE A 276 30.35 20.73 18.71
C ILE A 276 31.83 20.41 18.48
N THR A 277 32.70 21.41 18.60
CA THR A 277 34.15 21.26 18.39
C THR A 277 34.92 20.81 19.63
N SER A 278 34.24 20.45 20.72
CA SER A 278 34.87 20.11 22.00
C SER A 278 35.89 21.16 22.46
N GLN A 279 35.50 22.44 22.39
CA GLN A 279 36.35 23.60 22.65
C GLN A 279 37.53 23.75 21.66
N PHE A 280 37.27 23.52 20.36
CA PHE A 280 38.28 23.65 19.29
C PHE A 280 39.48 22.71 19.44
N LYS A 281 39.25 21.49 19.96
CA LYS A 281 40.31 20.54 20.31
C LYS A 281 41.04 19.98 19.09
N ASP A 282 40.28 19.49 18.10
CA ASP A 282 40.82 18.71 16.99
C ASP A 282 40.92 19.57 15.73
N LYS A 283 42.07 20.21 15.51
CA LYS A 283 42.32 21.02 14.31
C LYS A 283 42.57 20.11 13.09
N LEU A 284 41.82 20.34 12.02
CA LEU A 284 41.95 19.64 10.73
C LEU A 284 42.86 20.39 9.76
N GLY A 285 42.81 21.72 9.76
CA GLY A 285 43.58 22.53 8.83
C GLY A 285 43.45 24.02 9.10
N GLN A 286 44.28 24.82 8.43
CA GLN A 286 44.23 26.28 8.46
C GLN A 286 44.62 26.83 7.10
N GLY A 287 43.80 27.73 6.57
CA GLY A 287 44.05 28.47 5.33
C GLY A 287 43.87 29.97 5.53
N GLY A 288 43.92 30.74 4.44
CA GLY A 288 43.70 32.20 4.48
C GLY A 288 42.32 32.57 5.05
N TYR A 289 41.32 31.76 4.74
CA TYR A 289 39.92 32.00 5.11
C TYR A 289 39.55 31.56 6.53
N GLY A 290 40.45 30.92 7.29
CA GLY A 290 40.16 30.50 8.65
C GLY A 290 40.77 29.17 9.08
N ILE A 291 40.33 28.69 10.23
CA ILE A 291 40.78 27.43 10.84
C ILE A 291 39.62 26.43 10.83
N VAL A 292 39.90 25.20 10.39
CA VAL A 292 38.91 24.11 10.34
C VAL A 292 39.16 23.14 11.48
N TYR A 293 38.11 22.80 12.22
CA TYR A 293 38.12 21.84 13.33
C TYR A 293 37.20 20.66 13.05
N LYS A 294 37.54 19.49 13.56
CA LYS A 294 36.61 18.37 13.63
C LYS A 294 35.62 18.62 14.75
N GLY A 295 34.36 18.29 14.50
CA GLY A 295 33.30 18.39 15.49
C GLY A 295 32.33 17.24 15.40
N LYS A 296 31.40 17.21 16.35
CA LYS A 296 30.37 16.19 16.47
C LYS A 296 29.06 16.82 16.91
N LEU A 297 28.00 16.55 16.17
CA LEU A 297 26.64 16.96 16.51
C LEU A 297 26.01 15.98 17.54
N LEU A 298 24.87 16.36 18.14
CA LEU A 298 24.21 15.60 19.22
C LEU A 298 23.72 14.21 18.79
N ASP A 299 23.54 14.01 17.50
CA ASP A 299 23.15 12.78 16.79
C ASP A 299 24.36 11.92 16.38
N GLU A 300 25.54 12.15 16.98
CA GLU A 300 26.80 11.44 16.72
C GLU A 300 27.38 11.66 15.31
N VAL A 301 26.82 12.58 14.53
CA VAL A 301 27.29 12.90 13.18
C VAL A 301 28.55 13.77 13.25
N PHE A 302 29.63 13.32 12.61
CA PHE A 302 30.86 14.09 12.48
C PHE A 302 30.72 15.23 11.47
N VAL A 303 31.25 16.40 11.84
CA VAL A 303 31.23 17.62 11.03
C VAL A 303 32.61 18.28 10.96
N ALA A 304 32.83 19.08 9.92
CA ALA A 304 33.98 19.97 9.81
C ALA A 304 33.52 21.42 10.04
N VAL A 305 34.10 22.09 11.04
CA VAL A 305 33.71 23.44 11.47
C VAL A 305 34.81 24.42 11.08
N LYS A 306 34.55 25.22 10.04
CA LYS A 306 35.42 26.31 9.57
C LYS A 306 35.11 27.58 10.34
N ILE A 307 36.01 28.01 11.20
CA ILE A 307 35.96 29.29 11.91
C ILE A 307 36.62 30.33 11.02
N LEU A 308 35.86 31.34 10.60
CA LEU A 308 36.35 32.38 9.71
C LEU A 308 37.17 33.42 10.48
N ASN A 309 38.24 33.91 9.85
CA ASN A 309 39.05 34.99 10.39
C ASN A 309 38.31 36.32 10.21
N ASN A 310 38.00 37.02 11.30
CA ASN A 310 37.30 38.31 11.25
C ASN A 310 38.15 39.49 10.77
N SER A 311 39.42 39.25 10.48
CA SER A 311 40.41 40.30 10.22
C SER A 311 40.51 40.74 8.75
N GLN A 312 39.84 40.07 7.81
CA GLN A 312 40.13 40.23 6.37
C GLN A 312 39.00 40.82 5.50
N GLY A 313 37.80 41.14 6.03
CA GLY A 313 36.78 41.76 5.18
C GLY A 313 35.48 42.17 5.85
N ASN A 314 34.59 42.79 5.07
CA ASN A 314 33.22 43.19 5.46
C ASN A 314 32.27 41.98 5.70
N GLY A 315 32.76 40.76 5.47
CA GLY A 315 32.02 39.52 5.66
C GLY A 315 31.21 39.07 4.44
N GLU A 316 31.50 39.61 3.26
CA GLU A 316 30.92 39.16 1.98
C GLU A 316 31.18 37.69 1.69
N GLU A 317 32.39 37.17 1.94
CA GLU A 317 32.72 35.76 1.71
C GLU A 317 31.80 34.82 2.49
N PHE A 318 31.53 35.14 3.76
CA PHE A 318 30.57 34.39 4.57
C PHE A 318 29.16 34.44 3.99
N ILE A 319 28.70 35.62 3.57
CA ILE A 319 27.36 35.79 3.01
C ILE A 319 27.26 35.01 1.69
N ASN A 320 28.26 35.11 0.82
CA ASN A 320 28.33 34.41 -0.46
C ASN A 320 28.31 32.89 -0.25
N GLU A 321 29.12 32.38 0.69
CA GLU A 321 29.22 30.96 0.96
C GLU A 321 27.91 30.43 1.57
N VAL A 322 27.31 31.11 2.55
CA VAL A 322 26.00 30.70 3.12
C VAL A 322 24.87 30.80 2.09
N ALA A 323 24.81 31.87 1.29
CA ALA A 323 23.76 32.05 0.29
C ALA A 323 23.87 31.04 -0.86
N THR A 324 25.09 30.73 -1.31
CA THR A 324 25.34 29.76 -2.37
C THR A 324 25.14 28.34 -1.85
N MET A 325 25.83 27.96 -0.77
CA MET A 325 25.83 26.59 -0.25
C MET A 325 24.52 26.20 0.43
N GLY A 326 23.74 27.17 0.92
CA GLY A 326 22.43 26.91 1.51
C GLY A 326 21.33 26.59 0.52
N THR A 327 21.58 26.72 -0.79
CA THR A 327 20.59 26.51 -1.85
C THR A 327 20.95 25.38 -2.82
N ILE A 328 22.16 24.81 -2.71
CA ILE A 328 22.65 23.78 -3.64
C ILE A 328 22.89 22.44 -2.93
N HIS A 329 22.54 21.36 -3.63
CA HIS A 329 22.76 20.01 -3.16
C HIS A 329 23.14 19.11 -4.33
N HIS A 330 24.35 18.55 -4.29
CA HIS A 330 24.85 17.64 -5.31
C HIS A 330 25.82 16.64 -4.70
N VAL A 331 25.85 15.41 -5.22
CA VAL A 331 26.71 14.33 -4.69
C VAL A 331 28.21 14.69 -4.71
N ASN A 332 28.62 15.51 -5.69
CA ASN A 332 30.00 15.99 -5.85
C ASN A 332 30.26 17.40 -5.29
N ILE A 333 29.41 17.89 -4.39
CA ILE A 333 29.59 19.16 -3.69
C ILE A 333 29.47 18.91 -2.18
N VAL A 334 30.32 19.56 -1.39
CA VAL A 334 30.26 19.46 0.08
C VAL A 334 28.95 20.04 0.59
N ARG A 335 28.26 19.34 1.48
CA ARG A 335 27.02 19.80 2.09
C ARG A 335 27.30 20.74 3.27
N LEU A 336 26.77 21.97 3.19
CA LEU A 336 26.66 22.86 4.35
C LEU A 336 25.54 22.36 5.27
N VAL A 337 25.91 21.99 6.48
CA VAL A 337 24.98 21.50 7.52
C VAL A 337 24.42 22.66 8.34
N GLY A 338 25.22 23.70 8.54
CA GLY A 338 24.79 24.87 9.29
C GLY A 338 25.84 25.98 9.33
N PHE A 339 25.49 27.07 9.99
CA PHE A 339 26.36 28.23 10.13
C PHE A 339 26.16 28.92 11.49
N CYS A 340 27.15 29.70 11.91
CA CYS A 340 27.08 30.60 13.05
C CYS A 340 27.35 32.03 12.56
N ALA A 341 26.53 32.97 13.01
CA ALA A 341 26.63 34.39 12.69
C ALA A 341 26.38 35.24 13.95
N ASP A 342 27.20 35.03 14.98
CA ASP A 342 27.05 35.67 16.29
C ASP A 342 27.98 36.88 16.41
N ARG A 343 27.43 38.07 16.21
CA ARG A 343 28.19 39.34 16.17
C ARG A 343 29.32 39.24 15.14
N PHE A 344 30.57 39.27 15.60
CA PHE A 344 31.74 39.09 14.76
C PHE A 344 32.06 37.61 14.55
N LYS A 345 31.61 36.68 15.38
CA LYS A 345 32.02 35.28 15.31
C LYS A 345 31.25 34.52 14.24
N ARG A 346 31.93 34.22 13.14
CA ARG A 346 31.36 33.52 11.99
C ARG A 346 31.95 32.12 11.88
N ALA A 347 31.10 31.13 11.66
CA ALA A 347 31.53 29.76 11.41
C ALA A 347 30.63 29.09 10.39
N LEU A 348 31.19 28.12 9.68
CA LEU A 348 30.49 27.27 8.72
C LEU A 348 30.69 25.82 9.15
N ILE A 349 29.60 25.05 9.16
CA ILE A 349 29.56 23.65 9.61
C ILE A 349 29.23 22.80 8.39
N TYR A 350 30.19 21.99 7.97
CA TYR A 350 30.12 21.10 6.82
C TYR A 350 30.04 19.64 7.24
N GLU A 351 29.58 18.77 6.33
CA GLU A 351 29.80 17.32 6.49
C GLU A 351 31.31 17.02 6.62
N TYR A 352 31.66 16.08 7.50
CA TYR A 352 33.05 15.67 7.66
C TYR A 352 33.44 14.64 6.60
N LEU A 353 34.58 14.88 5.93
CA LEU A 353 35.11 14.02 4.88
C LEU A 353 36.44 13.40 5.33
N PRO A 354 36.49 12.07 5.56
CA PRO A 354 37.59 11.44 6.28
C PRO A 354 38.88 11.28 5.47
N ASN A 355 38.79 11.29 4.13
CA ASN A 355 39.96 11.11 3.26
C ASN A 355 40.63 12.44 2.88
N GLU A 356 40.25 13.57 3.50
CA GLU A 356 40.89 14.89 3.29
C GLU A 356 40.88 15.32 1.81
N SER A 357 41.83 16.17 1.40
CA SER A 357 41.89 16.74 0.05
C SER A 357 42.59 15.82 -0.97
N LEU A 358 42.20 15.96 -2.24
CA LEU A 358 42.83 15.27 -3.37
C LEU A 358 44.32 15.59 -3.49
N GLU A 359 44.72 16.81 -3.09
CA GLU A 359 46.13 17.27 -3.04
C GLU A 359 47.06 16.25 -2.36
N LYS A 360 46.59 15.62 -1.27
CA LYS A 360 47.34 14.63 -0.50
C LYS A 360 47.69 13.38 -1.31
N PHE A 361 46.85 13.00 -2.27
CA PHE A 361 47.02 11.77 -3.06
C PHE A 361 47.81 12.00 -4.35
N ILE A 362 47.76 13.22 -4.91
CA ILE A 362 48.43 13.52 -6.19
C ILE A 362 49.88 13.98 -6.01
N PHE A 363 50.25 14.62 -4.90
CA PHE A 363 51.61 15.16 -4.70
C PHE A 363 52.48 14.36 -3.72
N SER A 364 51.94 13.35 -3.04
CA SER A 364 52.69 12.55 -2.07
C SER A 364 53.56 11.49 -2.74
N GLY A 365 54.61 11.91 -3.44
CA GLY A 365 55.65 11.03 -3.99
C GLY A 365 56.53 10.33 -2.93
N ALA A 366 56.30 10.57 -1.63
CA ALA A 366 57.18 10.16 -0.54
C ALA A 366 56.70 8.97 0.31
N VAL A 367 55.43 8.54 0.23
CA VAL A 367 54.92 7.43 1.06
C VAL A 367 54.10 6.47 0.20
N LYS A 368 54.64 5.26 -0.03
CA LYS A 368 54.04 4.18 -0.85
C LYS A 368 52.62 3.73 -0.45
N ASN A 369 52.07 4.23 0.66
CA ASN A 369 50.79 3.78 1.21
C ASN A 369 49.56 4.61 0.78
N TYR A 370 49.72 5.67 -0.03
CA TYR A 370 48.63 6.60 -0.36
C TYR A 370 48.45 6.92 -1.85
N SER A 371 48.84 6.03 -2.76
CA SER A 371 48.64 6.24 -4.21
C SER A 371 47.26 5.74 -4.68
N LEU A 372 46.50 6.59 -5.36
CA LEU A 372 45.27 6.19 -6.05
C LEU A 372 45.60 5.57 -7.41
N SER A 373 44.87 4.51 -7.80
CA SER A 373 44.97 3.94 -9.15
C SER A 373 44.45 4.90 -10.20
N TRP A 374 44.93 4.79 -11.45
CA TRP A 374 44.48 5.62 -12.56
C TRP A 374 42.97 5.51 -12.83
N LYS A 375 42.42 4.30 -12.73
CA LYS A 375 40.97 4.08 -12.78
C LYS A 375 40.23 4.91 -11.74
N LYS A 376 40.75 4.98 -10.51
CA LYS A 376 40.14 5.77 -9.44
C LYS A 376 40.30 7.27 -9.68
N LEU A 377 41.45 7.71 -10.17
CA LEU A 377 41.68 9.10 -10.60
C LEU A 377 40.72 9.52 -11.72
N GLN A 378 40.44 8.67 -12.69
CA GLN A 378 39.44 8.95 -13.72
C GLN A 378 38.03 9.11 -13.14
N VAL A 379 37.62 8.23 -12.22
CA VAL A 379 36.33 8.35 -11.52
C VAL A 379 36.24 9.66 -10.74
N ILE A 380 37.33 10.07 -10.09
CA ILE A 380 37.43 11.35 -9.38
C ILE A 380 37.33 12.52 -10.38
N ALA A 381 38.06 12.50 -11.49
CA ALA A 381 37.99 13.53 -12.51
C ALA A 381 36.57 13.71 -13.06
N ILE A 382 35.87 12.60 -13.35
CA ILE A 382 34.48 12.61 -13.79
C ILE A 382 33.56 13.20 -12.72
N GLY A 383 33.72 12.81 -11.45
CA GLY A 383 32.91 13.34 -10.35
C GLY A 383 33.11 14.84 -10.15
N ILE A 384 34.35 15.33 -10.21
CA ILE A 384 34.64 16.78 -10.17
C ILE A 384 33.96 17.47 -11.35
N ALA A 385 34.11 16.93 -12.57
CA ALA A 385 33.53 17.51 -13.77
C ALA A 385 32.00 17.64 -13.69
N LYS A 386 31.31 16.60 -13.18
CA LYS A 386 29.86 16.61 -12.91
C LYS A 386 29.47 17.65 -11.86
N GLY A 387 30.27 17.80 -10.81
CA GLY A 387 30.07 18.84 -9.81
C GLY A 387 30.12 20.24 -10.40
N ILE A 388 31.11 20.53 -11.25
CA ILE A 388 31.25 21.84 -11.91
C ILE A 388 30.14 22.04 -12.96
N GLU A 389 29.78 21.01 -13.74
CA GLU A 389 28.66 21.07 -14.68
C GLU A 389 27.36 21.47 -13.97
N TYR A 390 27.08 20.85 -12.82
CA TYR A 390 25.92 21.18 -12.00
C TYR A 390 25.93 22.66 -11.58
N LEU A 391 27.07 23.19 -11.11
CA LEU A 391 27.20 24.62 -10.78
C LEU A 391 26.94 25.54 -11.99
N HIS A 392 27.36 25.13 -13.18
CA HIS A 392 27.28 25.95 -14.38
C HIS A 392 25.90 25.96 -15.04
N GLN A 393 25.18 24.83 -14.97
CA GLN A 393 23.95 24.61 -15.73
C GLN A 393 22.78 24.04 -14.89
N GLY A 394 23.08 23.24 -13.87
CA GLY A 394 22.10 22.53 -13.04
C GLY A 394 21.43 23.38 -11.96
N CYS A 395 22.07 24.44 -11.49
CA CYS A 395 21.50 25.38 -10.51
C CYS A 395 20.59 26.42 -11.17
N ASP A 396 19.66 27.03 -10.43
CA ASP A 396 18.73 28.07 -10.93
C ASP A 396 19.50 29.28 -11.47
N GLN A 397 20.48 29.74 -10.70
CA GLN A 397 21.49 30.70 -11.13
C GLN A 397 22.79 29.97 -11.41
N ARG A 398 23.54 30.47 -12.39
CA ARG A 398 24.87 29.95 -12.69
C ARG A 398 25.82 30.34 -11.57
N ILE A 399 26.57 29.38 -11.04
CA ILE A 399 27.55 29.60 -9.97
C ILE A 399 28.95 29.39 -10.56
N LEU A 400 29.79 30.41 -10.44
CA LEU A 400 31.22 30.33 -10.75
C LEU A 400 31.97 30.11 -9.46
N HIS A 401 32.84 29.10 -9.40
CA HIS A 401 33.56 28.73 -8.19
C HIS A 401 34.83 29.58 -7.97
N PHE A 402 35.60 29.84 -9.03
CA PHE A 402 36.88 30.57 -9.08
C PHE A 402 38.06 29.97 -8.31
N ASP A 403 37.85 28.98 -7.43
CA ASP A 403 38.95 28.31 -6.71
C ASP A 403 38.97 26.78 -6.87
N ILE A 404 38.79 26.29 -8.10
CA ILE A 404 38.92 24.86 -8.41
C ILE A 404 40.41 24.48 -8.41
N LYS A 405 40.81 23.65 -7.44
CA LYS A 405 42.19 23.14 -7.27
C LYS A 405 42.16 21.86 -6.42
N PRO A 406 43.20 21.00 -6.47
CA PRO A 406 43.25 19.76 -5.68
C PRO A 406 43.02 19.93 -4.18
N HIS A 407 43.46 21.05 -3.60
CA HIS A 407 43.26 21.36 -2.18
C HIS A 407 41.77 21.47 -1.80
N ASN A 408 40.94 22.00 -2.71
CA ASN A 408 39.52 22.25 -2.49
C ASN A 408 38.63 21.07 -2.93
N ILE A 409 39.22 19.98 -3.43
CA ILE A 409 38.49 18.75 -3.71
C ILE A 409 38.68 17.80 -2.53
N LEU A 410 37.65 17.65 -1.71
CA LEU A 410 37.66 16.73 -0.58
C LEU A 410 37.14 15.35 -0.99
N LEU A 411 37.59 14.30 -0.30
CA LEU A 411 37.24 12.92 -0.61
C LEU A 411 36.44 12.29 0.54
N ASP A 412 35.28 11.71 0.20
CA ASP A 412 34.50 10.92 1.15
C ASP A 412 35.17 9.57 1.47
N HIS A 413 34.57 8.78 2.35
CA HIS A 413 35.08 7.45 2.75
C HIS A 413 35.27 6.47 1.58
N ASN A 414 34.53 6.64 0.48
CA ASN A 414 34.64 5.84 -0.74
C ASN A 414 35.53 6.50 -1.81
N PHE A 415 36.24 7.57 -1.45
CA PHE A 415 37.05 8.40 -2.35
C PHE A 415 36.23 9.00 -3.50
N ASN A 416 34.96 9.34 -3.27
CA ASN A 416 34.20 10.17 -4.19
C ASN A 416 34.56 11.65 -3.94
N PRO A 417 34.72 12.45 -5.01
CA PRO A 417 35.11 13.84 -4.87
C PRO A 417 33.93 14.73 -4.49
N LYS A 418 34.21 15.70 -3.63
CA LYS A 418 33.31 16.79 -3.26
C LYS A 418 34.03 18.13 -3.35
N ILE A 419 33.50 19.03 -4.18
CA ILE A 419 33.99 20.39 -4.33
C ILE A 419 33.64 21.18 -3.05
N SER A 420 34.63 21.89 -2.52
CA SER A 420 34.54 22.68 -1.30
C SER A 420 35.13 24.08 -1.47
N ASP A 421 34.94 24.92 -0.45
CA ASP A 421 35.44 26.30 -0.37
C ASP A 421 34.85 27.27 -1.40
N PHE A 422 33.60 27.66 -1.17
CA PHE A 422 32.83 28.56 -2.02
C PHE A 422 32.99 30.04 -1.62
N GLY A 423 34.01 30.39 -0.83
CA GLY A 423 34.23 31.77 -0.35
C GLY A 423 34.42 32.78 -1.48
N LEU A 424 34.98 32.35 -2.62
CA LEU A 424 35.18 33.18 -3.81
C LEU A 424 34.04 33.09 -4.84
N ALA A 425 33.04 32.25 -4.59
CA ALA A 425 32.00 31.92 -5.55
C ALA A 425 31.15 33.15 -5.93
N LYS A 426 30.57 33.12 -7.14
CA LYS A 426 29.73 34.20 -7.65
C LYS A 426 28.52 33.67 -8.41
N LEU A 427 27.34 34.18 -8.03
CA LEU A 427 26.08 33.95 -8.72
C LEU A 427 25.97 34.86 -9.94
N CYS A 428 25.55 34.28 -11.07
CA CYS A 428 25.42 34.95 -12.36
C CYS A 428 24.11 34.55 -13.05
N SER A 429 23.50 35.48 -13.80
CA SER A 429 22.38 35.14 -14.67
C SER A 429 22.84 34.16 -15.75
N LYS A 430 22.00 33.18 -16.10
CA LYS A 430 22.30 32.22 -17.19
C LYS A 430 22.39 32.91 -18.55
N GLU A 431 21.67 34.00 -18.72
CA GLU A 431 21.58 34.81 -19.95
C GLU A 431 22.83 35.68 -20.19
N GLN A 432 23.57 36.00 -19.12
CA GLN A 432 24.79 36.78 -19.22
C GLN A 432 26.00 35.86 -19.45
N SER A 433 26.67 36.06 -20.59
CA SER A 433 27.87 35.30 -20.94
C SER A 433 29.13 35.80 -20.22
N ALA A 434 29.13 37.06 -19.77
CA ALA A 434 30.28 37.72 -19.15
C ALA A 434 29.95 38.18 -17.73
N VAL A 435 30.92 38.04 -16.82
CA VAL A 435 30.81 38.40 -15.41
C VAL A 435 31.68 39.62 -15.14
N SER A 436 31.08 40.72 -14.70
CA SER A 436 31.84 41.88 -14.23
C SER A 436 32.59 41.52 -12.94
N MET A 437 33.90 41.75 -12.91
CA MET A 437 34.73 41.55 -11.72
C MET A 437 35.48 42.83 -11.38
N THR A 438 35.46 43.19 -10.08
CA THR A 438 36.14 44.35 -9.51
C THR A 438 37.50 43.98 -8.89
N VAL A 439 37.71 42.70 -8.55
CA VAL A 439 38.94 42.18 -7.92
C VAL A 439 39.27 40.83 -8.55
N VAL A 440 40.56 40.57 -8.79
CA VAL A 440 41.07 39.27 -9.24
C VAL A 440 40.80 38.22 -8.15
N ARG A 441 40.22 37.07 -8.52
CA ARG A 441 39.92 35.96 -7.61
C ARG A 441 40.57 34.67 -8.10
N GLY A 442 40.94 33.82 -7.16
CA GLY A 442 41.44 32.47 -7.39
C GLY A 442 42.87 32.26 -6.88
N THR A 443 43.38 31.05 -7.07
CA THR A 443 44.72 30.65 -6.65
C THR A 443 45.69 30.65 -7.81
N MET A 444 46.86 31.30 -7.65
CA MET A 444 47.94 31.32 -8.64
C MET A 444 48.23 29.90 -9.16
N GLY A 445 48.42 29.76 -10.47
CA GLY A 445 48.56 28.46 -11.15
C GLY A 445 47.24 27.86 -11.65
N TYR A 446 46.09 28.30 -11.13
CA TYR A 446 44.75 27.85 -11.59
C TYR A 446 43.90 29.00 -12.14
N ILE A 447 44.33 30.25 -11.96
CA ILE A 447 43.62 31.44 -12.46
C ILE A 447 43.68 31.47 -13.98
N ALA A 448 42.52 31.58 -14.61
CA ALA A 448 42.42 31.69 -16.06
C ALA A 448 42.98 33.04 -16.58
N PRO A 449 43.60 33.08 -17.77
CA PRO A 449 44.25 34.27 -18.31
C PRO A 449 43.33 35.50 -18.38
N GLU A 450 42.06 35.32 -18.72
CA GLU A 450 41.07 36.39 -18.82
C GLU A 450 40.68 37.01 -17.46
N VAL A 451 40.95 36.31 -16.36
CA VAL A 451 40.75 36.83 -15.00
C VAL A 451 41.89 37.77 -14.60
N LEU A 452 43.10 37.54 -15.14
CA LEU A 452 44.27 38.41 -14.92
C LEU A 452 44.27 39.61 -15.87
N SER A 453 43.83 39.42 -17.12
CA SER A 453 43.79 40.48 -18.12
C SER A 453 42.64 40.29 -19.11
N ARG A 454 41.84 41.35 -19.29
CA ARG A 454 40.71 41.36 -20.24
C ARG A 454 41.14 41.24 -21.71
N ASN A 455 42.44 41.36 -22.01
CA ASN A 455 42.97 41.13 -23.36
C ASN A 455 42.78 39.69 -23.84
N PHE A 456 42.65 38.73 -22.91
CA PHE A 456 42.39 37.33 -23.23
C PHE A 456 40.89 37.00 -23.37
N GLY A 457 40.00 37.97 -23.13
CA GLY A 457 38.56 37.83 -23.24
C GLY A 457 37.81 38.24 -21.97
N ASN A 458 36.51 37.93 -21.93
CA ASN A 458 35.65 38.21 -20.80
C ASN A 458 35.60 37.03 -19.81
N VAL A 459 35.64 37.33 -18.51
CA VAL A 459 35.47 36.33 -17.45
C VAL A 459 34.08 35.70 -17.54
N SER A 460 34.04 34.37 -17.46
CA SER A 460 32.81 33.58 -17.55
C SER A 460 32.99 32.24 -16.82
N TYR A 461 32.02 31.34 -16.91
CA TYR A 461 32.14 29.97 -16.40
C TYR A 461 33.31 29.19 -17.02
N LYS A 462 33.83 29.65 -18.16
CA LYS A 462 35.03 29.10 -18.80
C LYS A 462 36.30 29.30 -17.96
N SER A 463 36.28 30.19 -16.98
CA SER A 463 37.39 30.35 -16.04
C SER A 463 37.50 29.14 -15.09
N ASP A 464 36.38 28.58 -14.62
CA ASP A 464 36.38 27.32 -13.86
C ASP A 464 36.80 26.13 -14.72
N VAL A 465 36.47 26.14 -16.02
CA VAL A 465 36.93 25.11 -16.98
C VAL A 465 38.45 25.12 -17.07
N TYR A 466 39.07 26.29 -17.15
CA TYR A 466 40.52 26.42 -17.15
C TYR A 466 41.14 25.85 -15.87
N SER A 467 40.62 26.25 -14.70
CA SER A 467 41.09 25.74 -13.40
C SER A 467 40.95 24.22 -13.29
N PHE A 468 39.85 23.64 -13.80
CA PHE A 468 39.66 22.19 -13.90
C PHE A 468 40.70 21.54 -14.82
N GLY A 469 41.01 22.15 -15.97
CA GLY A 469 42.05 21.68 -16.88
C GLY A 469 43.42 21.62 -16.19
N MET A 470 43.79 22.67 -15.48
CA MET A 470 45.02 22.70 -14.67
C MET A 470 45.05 21.60 -13.61
N LEU A 471 43.91 21.37 -12.93
CA LEU A 471 43.76 20.27 -11.96
C LEU A 471 43.99 18.90 -12.62
N LEU A 472 43.42 18.65 -13.81
CA LEU A 472 43.64 17.38 -14.53
C LEU A 472 45.11 17.17 -14.89
N LEU A 473 45.79 18.22 -15.36
CA LEU A 473 47.21 18.12 -15.70
C LEU A 473 48.05 17.80 -14.46
N GLU A 474 47.72 18.35 -13.29
CA GLU A 474 48.41 17.98 -12.04
C GLU A 474 48.12 16.56 -11.59
N MET A 475 46.88 16.06 -11.78
CA MET A 475 46.55 14.65 -11.54
C MET A 475 47.41 13.72 -12.41
N VAL A 476 47.67 14.12 -13.67
CA VAL A 476 48.52 13.37 -14.59
C VAL A 476 50.00 13.47 -14.20
N GLY A 477 50.47 14.67 -13.88
CA GLY A 477 51.89 14.92 -13.57
C GLY A 477 52.37 14.39 -12.22
N GLY A 478 51.47 14.30 -11.25
CA GLY A 478 51.83 14.08 -9.84
C GLY A 478 52.75 15.17 -9.28
N ARG A 479 52.74 16.37 -9.86
CA ARG A 479 53.61 17.52 -9.53
C ARG A 479 52.79 18.78 -9.40
N LYS A 480 53.17 19.66 -8.47
CA LYS A 480 52.52 20.95 -8.26
C LYS A 480 53.00 21.95 -9.32
N ASN A 481 52.10 22.74 -9.90
CA ASN A 481 52.43 23.73 -10.95
C ASN A 481 53.44 24.84 -10.53
N ILE A 482 53.75 24.99 -9.23
CA ILE A 482 54.64 26.04 -8.68
C ILE A 482 55.77 25.41 -7.84
N ASP A 483 56.33 24.28 -8.28
CA ASP A 483 57.52 23.76 -7.61
C ASP A 483 58.78 24.47 -8.13
N VAL A 484 59.15 25.55 -7.46
CA VAL A 484 60.37 26.35 -7.69
C VAL A 484 61.64 25.56 -7.35
N SER A 485 61.52 24.33 -6.82
CA SER A 485 62.66 23.54 -6.33
C SER A 485 63.32 22.61 -7.34
N VAL A 486 62.89 22.56 -8.61
CA VAL A 486 63.58 21.77 -9.65
C VAL A 486 64.56 22.64 -10.43
N GLU A 487 65.74 22.86 -9.84
CA GLU A 487 66.88 23.57 -10.44
C GLU A 487 67.55 22.81 -11.62
N SER A 488 66.97 21.76 -12.18
CA SER A 488 67.67 20.94 -13.16
C SER A 488 66.78 20.20 -14.15
N THR A 489 66.05 20.94 -14.98
CA THR A 489 65.81 20.67 -16.42
C THR A 489 65.22 21.95 -17.00
N SER A 490 65.68 22.38 -18.18
CA SER A 490 65.21 23.55 -18.94
C SER A 490 63.75 23.96 -18.63
N GLN A 491 63.58 25.21 -18.17
CA GLN A 491 62.36 25.88 -17.68
C GLN A 491 61.15 25.84 -18.66
N VAL A 492 60.59 24.66 -18.94
CA VAL A 492 59.38 24.52 -19.75
C VAL A 492 58.18 24.45 -18.81
N TYR A 493 57.21 25.35 -19.01
CA TYR A 493 55.96 25.39 -18.26
C TYR A 493 55.28 24.02 -18.32
N PHE A 494 54.84 23.47 -17.17
CA PHE A 494 54.43 22.07 -17.08
C PHE A 494 53.33 21.65 -18.09
N PRO A 495 52.28 22.45 -18.32
CA PRO A 495 51.33 22.19 -19.42
C PRO A 495 51.94 22.19 -20.83
N GLU A 496 52.91 23.06 -21.10
CA GLU A 496 53.64 23.10 -22.38
C GLU A 496 54.50 21.84 -22.56
N TRP A 497 55.12 21.36 -21.47
CA TRP A 497 55.87 20.12 -21.46
C TRP A 497 54.98 18.92 -21.81
N ILE A 498 53.78 18.81 -21.22
CA ILE A 498 52.81 17.74 -21.55
C ILE A 498 52.41 17.81 -23.02
N TYR A 499 52.06 19.01 -23.51
CA TYR A 499 51.61 19.20 -24.89
C TYR A 499 52.65 18.68 -25.88
N ASN A 500 53.92 19.11 -25.72
CA ASN A 500 55.00 18.73 -26.62
C ASN A 500 55.26 17.21 -26.63
N HIS A 501 55.17 16.53 -25.48
CA HIS A 501 55.35 15.07 -25.43
C HIS A 501 54.24 14.32 -26.17
N LEU A 502 52.98 14.74 -25.97
CA LEU A 502 51.83 14.14 -26.64
C LEU A 502 51.84 14.39 -28.16
N ASP A 503 52.22 15.59 -28.59
CA ASP A 503 52.32 15.97 -30.00
C ASP A 503 53.42 15.19 -30.74
N MET A 504 54.55 14.94 -30.07
CA MET A 504 55.66 14.12 -30.58
C MET A 504 55.37 12.60 -30.56
N GLY A 505 54.19 12.18 -30.10
CA GLY A 505 53.81 10.77 -29.99
C GLY A 505 54.63 10.00 -28.94
N GLN A 506 55.30 10.69 -28.02
CA GLN A 506 56.09 10.07 -26.97
C GLN A 506 55.18 9.61 -25.83
N GLU A 507 55.52 8.47 -25.22
CA GLU A 507 54.86 8.06 -23.98
C GLU A 507 55.18 9.08 -22.89
N LEU A 508 54.16 9.53 -22.18
CA LEU A 508 54.36 10.29 -20.96
C LEU A 508 55.13 9.37 -20.00
N HIS A 509 56.42 9.64 -19.74
CA HIS A 509 57.24 8.95 -18.74
C HIS A 509 56.77 9.27 -17.31
N ILE A 510 55.50 9.02 -17.05
CA ILE A 510 54.86 8.99 -15.74
C ILE A 510 54.97 7.54 -15.25
N ARG A 511 55.03 7.31 -13.94
CA ARG A 511 55.09 5.97 -13.34
C ARG A 511 53.81 5.18 -13.64
N ILE A 512 53.71 4.63 -14.84
CA ILE A 512 52.57 3.87 -15.33
C ILE A 512 53.05 2.45 -15.54
N GLU A 513 52.50 1.51 -14.77
CA GLU A 513 52.92 0.10 -14.75
C GLU A 513 52.08 -0.76 -15.73
N GLU A 514 50.89 -0.30 -16.14
CA GLU A 514 49.94 -1.03 -16.99
C GLU A 514 49.53 -0.23 -18.25
N GLU A 515 49.36 -0.89 -19.40
CA GLU A 515 48.92 -0.25 -20.66
C GLU A 515 47.55 0.45 -20.54
N GLY A 516 46.62 -0.12 -19.79
CA GLY A 516 45.29 0.47 -19.56
C GLY A 516 45.35 1.81 -18.82
N ASP A 517 46.36 2.00 -17.99
CA ASP A 517 46.57 3.23 -17.23
C ASP A 517 47.19 4.34 -18.11
N VAL A 518 47.98 3.98 -19.13
CA VAL A 518 48.52 4.93 -20.14
C VAL A 518 47.38 5.59 -20.91
N ALA A 519 46.38 4.81 -21.32
CA ALA A 519 45.21 5.31 -22.04
C ALA A 519 44.41 6.32 -21.19
N ILE A 520 44.26 6.05 -19.88
CA ILE A 520 43.59 6.97 -18.95
C ILE A 520 44.40 8.25 -18.77
N ALA A 521 45.71 8.14 -18.50
CA ALA A 521 46.59 9.30 -18.34
C ALA A 521 46.57 10.20 -19.58
N LYS A 522 46.69 9.60 -20.77
CA LYS A 522 46.59 10.31 -22.06
C LYS A 522 45.23 10.99 -22.22
N LYS A 523 44.14 10.31 -21.91
CA LYS A 523 42.79 10.91 -21.95
C LYS A 523 42.69 12.14 -21.04
N LEU A 524 43.08 12.02 -19.77
CA LEU A 524 43.05 13.13 -18.82
C LEU A 524 43.92 14.31 -19.28
N ALA A 525 45.09 14.02 -19.85
CA ALA A 525 45.97 15.04 -20.38
C ALA A 525 45.37 15.78 -21.58
N ILE A 526 44.81 15.06 -22.56
CA ILE A 526 44.15 15.67 -23.73
C ILE A 526 42.98 16.56 -23.29
N VAL A 527 42.11 16.04 -22.42
CA VAL A 527 40.97 16.83 -21.87
C VAL A 527 41.46 18.04 -21.11
N GLY A 528 42.50 17.89 -20.27
CA GLY A 528 43.13 18.99 -19.54
C GLY A 528 43.64 20.08 -20.48
N LEU A 529 44.36 19.70 -21.53
CA LEU A 529 44.86 20.61 -22.56
C LEU A 529 43.73 21.32 -23.32
N SER A 530 42.62 20.63 -23.62
CA SER A 530 41.44 21.25 -24.24
C SER A 530 40.80 22.31 -23.31
N CYS A 531 40.89 22.11 -22.01
CA CYS A 531 40.31 23.02 -21.01
C CYS A 531 41.17 24.28 -20.77
N ILE A 532 42.48 24.25 -21.03
CA ILE A 532 43.39 25.37 -20.70
C ILE A 532 43.75 26.28 -21.89
N GLN A 533 42.93 26.29 -22.95
CA GLN A 533 43.13 27.17 -24.10
C GLN A 533 43.12 28.66 -23.67
N TRP A 534 43.97 29.49 -24.29
CA TRP A 534 44.09 30.91 -23.91
C TRP A 534 42.77 31.67 -24.05
N CYS A 535 42.08 31.49 -25.18
CA CYS A 535 40.80 32.12 -25.42
C CYS A 535 39.66 31.31 -24.78
N PRO A 536 38.80 31.92 -23.94
CA PRO A 536 37.70 31.21 -23.28
C PRO A 536 36.71 30.53 -24.22
N VAL A 537 36.54 31.04 -25.45
CA VAL A 537 35.59 30.49 -26.43
C VAL A 537 36.01 29.11 -26.93
N ASP A 538 37.32 28.86 -27.00
CA ASP A 538 37.90 27.60 -27.52
C ASP A 538 37.88 26.46 -26.49
N ARG A 539 37.64 26.78 -25.21
CA ARG A 539 37.50 25.79 -24.15
C ARG A 539 36.15 25.05 -24.29
N PRO A 540 36.07 23.74 -24.06
CA PRO A 540 34.78 23.04 -24.01
C PRO A 540 33.89 23.53 -22.86
N SER A 541 32.59 23.23 -22.90
CA SER A 541 31.74 23.36 -21.71
C SER A 541 31.93 22.15 -20.79
N MET A 542 31.62 22.27 -19.50
CA MET A 542 31.76 21.12 -18.58
C MET A 542 30.91 19.91 -18.97
N LYS A 543 29.77 20.13 -19.64
CA LYS A 543 28.96 19.04 -20.22
C LYS A 543 29.74 18.25 -21.28
N ILE A 544 30.44 18.95 -22.18
CA ILE A 544 31.30 18.31 -23.18
C ILE A 544 32.49 17.62 -22.51
N VAL A 545 33.10 18.25 -21.50
CA VAL A 545 34.19 17.65 -20.72
C VAL A 545 33.78 16.34 -20.06
N VAL A 546 32.60 16.27 -19.44
CA VAL A 546 32.06 15.02 -18.87
C VAL A 546 31.93 13.95 -19.96
N GLN A 547 31.41 14.29 -21.13
CA GLN A 547 31.30 13.35 -22.26
C GLN A 547 32.68 12.88 -22.77
N MET A 548 33.68 13.76 -22.83
CA MET A 548 35.04 13.40 -23.20
C MET A 548 35.69 12.43 -22.20
N LEU A 549 35.41 12.60 -20.90
CA LEU A 549 35.96 11.76 -19.83
C LEU A 549 35.26 10.38 -19.73
N GLU A 550 33.95 10.33 -19.98
CA GLU A 550 33.15 9.10 -19.97
C GLU A 550 33.30 8.30 -21.27
N GLY A 551 33.56 8.96 -22.41
CA GLY A 551 33.73 8.33 -23.72
C GLY A 551 35.03 7.53 -23.88
N GLU A 552 35.12 6.78 -24.98
CA GLU A 552 36.32 6.03 -25.38
C GLU A 552 37.44 7.01 -25.81
N GLY A 553 38.66 6.79 -25.30
CA GLY A 553 39.78 7.73 -25.45
C GLY A 553 40.33 7.83 -26.88
N ASP A 554 40.14 6.83 -27.71
CA ASP A 554 40.75 6.71 -29.04
C ASP A 554 40.18 7.69 -30.08
N LYS A 555 39.07 8.37 -29.75
CA LYS A 555 38.43 9.38 -30.60
C LYS A 555 38.81 10.82 -30.23
N LEU A 556 39.60 11.03 -29.17
CA LEU A 556 39.99 12.36 -28.73
C LEU A 556 41.18 12.87 -29.57
N THR A 557 40.96 13.99 -30.26
CA THR A 557 42.02 14.70 -31.00
C THR A 557 42.74 15.69 -30.09
N MET A 558 44.05 15.84 -30.27
CA MET A 558 44.81 16.89 -29.59
C MET A 558 44.22 18.27 -29.90
N PRO A 559 44.01 19.14 -28.90
CA PRO A 559 43.60 20.52 -29.13
C PRO A 559 44.74 21.31 -29.80
N PRO A 560 44.47 22.49 -30.37
CA PRO A 560 45.54 23.37 -30.87
C PRO A 560 46.52 23.73 -29.75
N ASN A 561 47.79 23.95 -30.11
CA ASN A 561 48.84 24.31 -29.17
C ASN A 561 48.59 25.72 -28.62
N PRO A 562 48.22 25.87 -27.33
CA PRO A 562 48.03 27.20 -26.78
C PRO A 562 49.38 27.92 -26.66
N PHE A 563 50.50 27.22 -26.51
CA PHE A 563 51.82 27.81 -26.23
C PHE A 563 52.59 28.28 -27.48
N ALA A 564 52.09 27.99 -28.68
CA ALA A 564 52.78 28.36 -29.91
C ALA A 564 52.79 29.89 -30.12
N SER A 565 53.98 30.48 -30.25
CA SER A 565 54.14 31.89 -30.62
C SER A 565 53.63 32.10 -32.05
N THR A 566 52.61 32.94 -32.22
CA THR A 566 52.16 33.42 -33.54
C THR A 566 53.15 34.46 -34.09
N VAL A 567 54.35 34.03 -34.44
CA VAL A 567 55.24 34.79 -35.32
C VAL A 567 55.54 33.89 -36.53
N PRO A 568 55.12 34.25 -37.75
CA PRO A 568 55.50 33.48 -38.92
C PRO A 568 57.02 33.59 -39.07
N THR A 569 57.72 32.46 -38.89
CA THR A 569 59.15 32.39 -39.14
C THR A 569 59.38 32.52 -40.65
N LYS A 570 59.58 33.75 -41.12
CA LYS A 570 60.27 33.94 -42.40
C LYS A 570 61.71 33.50 -42.21
N THR A 571 62.08 32.49 -42.98
CA THR A 571 63.41 31.91 -43.11
C THR A 571 64.48 32.98 -43.35
N ASN A 572 65.65 32.75 -42.73
CA ASN A 572 66.97 33.32 -43.01
C ASN A 572 67.24 34.78 -42.56
N LEU A 573 67.91 34.96 -41.42
CA LEU A 573 69.32 35.33 -41.32
C LEU A 573 69.75 35.57 -39.86
N SER A 574 70.91 35.02 -39.53
CA SER A 574 71.62 35.04 -38.25
C SER A 574 71.84 36.44 -37.64
N LYS A 575 71.49 36.63 -36.35
CA LYS A 575 72.28 37.38 -35.33
C LYS A 575 71.64 37.27 -33.92
N PRO A 576 72.41 37.49 -32.83
CA PRO A 576 72.17 36.87 -31.53
C PRO A 576 71.09 37.57 -30.68
N ARG A 577 70.44 36.74 -29.84
CA ARG A 577 69.43 37.09 -28.82
C ARG A 577 69.90 38.26 -27.94
N ARG A 578 69.15 39.37 -27.95
CA ARG A 578 69.12 40.32 -26.82
C ARG A 578 67.97 39.94 -25.90
N VAL A 579 68.30 39.78 -24.62
CA VAL A 579 67.39 39.55 -23.51
C VAL A 579 66.48 40.76 -23.36
N PHE A 580 65.16 40.53 -23.33
CA PHE A 580 64.17 41.56 -23.01
C PHE A 580 63.71 41.32 -21.56
N GLN A 581 64.32 42.03 -20.61
CA GLN A 581 63.72 42.28 -19.31
C GLN A 581 62.71 43.42 -19.50
N GLN A 582 61.45 43.18 -19.17
CA GLN A 582 60.47 44.25 -19.05
C GLN A 582 59.88 44.19 -17.64
N GLU A 583 60.37 45.09 -16.78
CA GLU A 583 59.73 45.44 -15.53
C GLU A 583 58.34 46.01 -15.81
N LEU A 584 57.32 45.49 -15.13
CA LEU A 584 55.95 45.99 -15.17
C LEU A 584 55.86 47.23 -14.29
N ALA A 585 55.42 48.34 -14.89
CA ALA A 585 55.21 49.60 -14.18
C ALA A 585 54.04 49.51 -13.19
N ILE A 586 54.32 49.89 -11.95
CA ILE A 586 53.35 50.10 -10.88
C ILE A 586 52.54 51.35 -11.22
N ILE A 587 51.22 51.24 -11.32
CA ILE A 587 50.31 52.39 -11.41
C ILE A 587 49.90 52.73 -9.97
N SER A 588 50.29 53.92 -9.51
CA SER A 588 49.84 54.48 -8.23
C SER A 588 48.40 54.99 -8.34
N GLU A 589 47.63 54.74 -7.29
CA GLU A 589 46.29 55.29 -7.06
C GLU A 589 46.30 56.82 -7.03
N LEU A 590 45.26 57.44 -7.60
CA LEU A 590 44.88 58.82 -7.34
C LEU A 590 43.37 58.83 -7.03
N GLU A 591 43.11 59.08 -5.75
CA GLU A 591 41.92 59.56 -5.01
C GLU A 591 40.51 59.01 -5.32
#